data_AF-A0A970PEA2-F1
#
_entry.id   AF-A0A970PEA2-F1
#
_cell.length_a   1.000
_cell.length_b   1.000
_cell.length_c   1.000
_cell.angle_alpha   90.00
_cell.angle_beta   90.00
_cell.angle_gamma   90.00
#
_symmetry.space_group_name_H-M   'P 1'
#
loop_
_entity.id
_entity.type
_entity.pdbx_description
1 polymer ?
#
loop_
_entity_poly.entity_id
_entity_poly.type
_entity_poly.pdbx_seq_one_letter_code
_entity_poly.pdbx_strand_id
1 'polypeptide(L)'
;MKRALIAVAFASICTLAAAQVEHAGPPAKKLLEYGWDVPKPSYVAEHIREMEERPFDGVLMRISGLGSVFDPTPRTREQYAAELDALERIEWDRFTDNFLMTYAASKMDWFSDEHWAIIVDNIRLLASGAEAGGCVGLCFDAEPYGENPWHYPTQPGADQHSFADFQAKVRQRGAQFIDAVEAEMSEPVVHTFYLTTLAGFRNAAMAETAEQRDEILRDYSYGLYAAFINGILDAIDPGTVLTDGNEPAYYYHDSRQYLDVYHYIKQGALGAIAPENHGKYRGQVQVAQALYVDHLMGLRARKVEGHYLTPEEQAQWFEHNTYWALKTSDRYVWCYSEKMNWWTDTDVPAGLEQAIINARTTHDAGQPMEIDADALWQKAHQRMQEEIEADLLRRDATIAKLSRALTPVIDGARDDEAWQYATELEPFVATFSVERPDLATTLAHVAYDDEALYVAIRCMEPQMEAMEVIGGSRDDNVWMGDSVDLFLQREQGGRFYHIIVNPANVIWDAVHEGEAGDRSWDPDYQSATYRGDEFWNVEIALPWATMGWEAPTRGDTLRANICRQRRAVSELSSWSQVVTGFVEPGSFGTWKF
;
A
#
# COMPACT_ATOMS: atom_id res chain seq x y z
N MET A 1 -60.66 -55.82 2.62
CA MET A 1 -60.93 -54.79 3.65
C MET A 1 -59.61 -54.33 4.24
N LYS A 2 -59.34 -53.02 4.13
CA LYS A 2 -58.43 -52.13 4.88
C LYS A 2 -56.99 -52.62 5.21
N ARG A 3 -56.03 -52.06 4.47
CA ARG A 3 -54.66 -51.75 4.94
C ARG A 3 -54.75 -50.59 5.95
N ALA A 4 -54.04 -50.67 7.08
CA ALA A 4 -53.85 -49.57 8.00
C ALA A 4 -52.35 -49.37 8.24
N LEU A 5 -51.86 -48.18 7.94
CA LEU A 5 -50.54 -47.67 8.31
C LEU A 5 -50.44 -47.57 9.83
N ILE A 6 -49.30 -47.94 10.39
CA ILE A 6 -48.86 -47.51 11.71
C ILE A 6 -47.62 -46.65 11.51
N ALA A 7 -47.75 -45.37 11.82
CA ALA A 7 -46.66 -44.42 11.91
C ALA A 7 -45.88 -44.67 13.21
N VAL A 8 -44.56 -44.79 13.12
CA VAL A 8 -43.66 -44.89 14.27
C VAL A 8 -43.07 -43.50 14.50
N ALA A 9 -43.46 -42.85 15.60
CA ALA A 9 -42.83 -41.65 16.10
C ALA A 9 -41.63 -42.05 16.96
N PHE A 10 -40.41 -41.70 16.54
CA PHE A 10 -39.21 -41.76 17.38
C PHE A 10 -39.07 -40.41 18.11
N ALA A 11 -39.32 -40.44 19.42
CA ALA A 11 -38.95 -39.36 20.32
C ALA A 11 -37.46 -39.51 20.66
N SER A 12 -36.63 -38.64 20.09
CA SER A 12 -35.22 -38.54 20.46
C SER A 12 -35.10 -37.74 21.76
N ILE A 13 -34.75 -38.45 22.83
CA ILE A 13 -34.36 -37.85 24.11
C ILE A 13 -32.90 -37.40 23.96
N CYS A 14 -32.68 -36.11 23.71
CA CYS A 14 -31.36 -35.51 23.80
C CYS A 14 -30.94 -35.41 25.27
N THR A 15 -30.14 -36.37 25.74
CA THR A 15 -29.36 -36.19 26.96
C THR A 15 -28.23 -35.21 26.67
N LEU A 16 -28.36 -33.98 27.18
CA LEU A 16 -27.27 -33.02 27.34
C LEU A 16 -26.23 -33.62 28.29
N ALA A 17 -25.21 -34.26 27.72
CA ALA A 17 -23.96 -34.50 28.42
C ALA A 17 -23.20 -33.18 28.40
N ALA A 18 -23.18 -32.47 29.53
CA ALA A 18 -22.23 -31.38 29.76
C ALA A 18 -20.83 -32.00 29.75
N ALA A 19 -20.14 -31.95 28.61
CA ALA A 19 -18.70 -32.13 28.57
C ALA A 19 -18.11 -30.95 29.34
N GLN A 20 -17.54 -31.22 30.52
CA GLN A 20 -16.62 -30.29 31.14
C GLN A 20 -15.44 -30.16 30.19
N VAL A 21 -15.40 -29.05 29.45
CA VAL A 21 -14.19 -28.58 28.79
C VAL A 21 -13.24 -28.25 29.93
N GLU A 22 -12.24 -29.10 30.16
CA GLU A 22 -11.04 -28.69 30.89
C GLU A 22 -10.60 -27.37 30.25
N HIS A 23 -10.42 -26.30 31.04
CA HIS A 23 -9.82 -25.06 30.54
C HIS A 23 -8.46 -25.42 29.96
N ALA A 24 -8.44 -25.60 28.63
CA ALA A 24 -7.22 -25.70 27.86
C ALA A 24 -6.40 -24.45 28.15
N GLY A 25 -5.09 -24.60 28.25
CA GLY A 25 -4.19 -23.45 28.33
C GLY A 25 -4.45 -22.43 27.22
N PRO A 26 -3.79 -21.27 27.27
CA PRO A 26 -4.03 -20.21 26.31
C PRO A 26 -3.91 -20.71 24.85
N PRO A 27 -4.72 -20.18 23.92
CA PRO A 27 -4.78 -20.68 22.55
C PRO A 27 -3.40 -20.72 21.88
N ALA A 28 -3.15 -21.74 21.07
CA ALA A 28 -1.88 -21.88 20.35
C ALA A 28 -1.71 -20.79 19.28
N LYS A 29 -2.80 -20.39 18.63
CA LYS A 29 -2.86 -19.22 17.72
C LYS A 29 -3.36 -18.00 18.48
N LYS A 30 -2.70 -16.87 18.24
CA LYS A 30 -2.91 -15.61 18.96
C LYS A 30 -3.52 -14.57 18.04
N LEU A 31 -4.64 -13.99 18.45
CA LEU A 31 -5.19 -12.78 17.83
C LEU A 31 -4.73 -11.56 18.60
N LEU A 32 -4.06 -10.65 17.93
CA LEU A 32 -3.58 -9.39 18.45
C LEU A 32 -4.49 -8.25 18.00
N GLU A 33 -4.77 -7.31 18.89
CA GLU A 33 -5.37 -6.03 18.53
C GLU A 33 -4.27 -5.00 18.25
N TYR A 34 -4.39 -4.29 17.13
CA TYR A 34 -3.61 -3.09 16.84
C TYR A 34 -4.32 -2.19 15.83
N GLY A 35 -4.59 -0.93 16.15
CA GLY A 35 -5.14 0.04 15.21
C GLY A 35 -4.79 1.49 15.54
N TRP A 36 -5.51 2.45 14.97
CA TRP A 36 -5.40 3.86 15.40
C TRP A 36 -5.86 4.10 16.84
N ASP A 37 -6.64 3.16 17.38
CA ASP A 37 -7.04 3.04 18.77
C ASP A 37 -5.96 2.42 19.68
N VAL A 38 -4.74 2.19 19.17
CA VAL A 38 -3.60 1.68 19.93
C VAL A 38 -3.48 2.35 21.31
N PRO A 39 -3.65 1.59 22.41
CA PRO A 39 -3.71 2.17 23.74
C PRO A 39 -2.32 2.49 24.28
N LYS A 40 -2.29 3.37 25.28
CA LYS A 40 -1.12 3.56 26.14
C LYS A 40 -1.14 2.54 27.28
N PRO A 41 0.02 2.15 27.85
CA PRO A 41 0.05 1.24 28.99
C PRO A 41 -0.79 1.71 30.19
N SER A 42 -0.83 3.02 30.48
CA SER A 42 -1.71 3.59 31.51
C SER A 42 -3.18 3.28 31.30
N TYR A 43 -3.67 3.42 30.07
CA TYR A 43 -5.05 3.07 29.72
C TYR A 43 -5.30 1.58 29.90
N VAL A 44 -4.38 0.73 29.43
CA VAL A 44 -4.51 -0.73 29.59
C VAL A 44 -4.55 -1.11 31.08
N ALA A 45 -3.68 -0.54 31.91
CA ALA A 45 -3.66 -0.81 33.35
C ALA A 45 -5.00 -0.47 34.05
N GLU A 46 -5.69 0.56 33.59
CA GLU A 46 -6.99 0.99 34.14
C GLU A 46 -8.15 0.14 33.61
N HIS A 47 -8.07 -0.37 32.38
CA HIS A 47 -9.18 -0.99 31.66
C HIS A 47 -8.99 -2.48 31.34
N ILE A 48 -7.91 -3.12 31.78
CA ILE A 48 -7.51 -4.47 31.33
C ILE A 48 -8.63 -5.51 31.41
N ARG A 49 -9.46 -5.47 32.47
CA ARG A 49 -10.55 -6.45 32.64
C ARG A 49 -11.67 -6.31 31.62
N GLU A 50 -11.98 -5.09 31.20
CA GLU A 50 -12.97 -4.83 30.14
C GLU A 50 -12.37 -5.17 28.77
N MET A 51 -11.09 -4.81 28.54
CA MET A 51 -10.39 -5.11 27.29
C MET A 51 -10.29 -6.62 27.04
N GLU A 52 -10.03 -7.43 28.08
CA GLU A 52 -9.94 -8.88 28.01
C GLU A 52 -11.28 -9.59 27.76
N GLU A 53 -12.41 -8.86 27.73
CA GLU A 53 -13.69 -9.44 27.27
C GLU A 53 -13.70 -9.64 25.74
N ARG A 54 -12.95 -8.80 25.00
CA ARG A 54 -12.84 -8.83 23.53
C ARG A 54 -12.14 -10.12 23.04
N PRO A 55 -12.26 -10.48 21.74
CA PRO A 55 -11.81 -11.79 21.23
C PRO A 55 -10.31 -11.86 20.91
N PHE A 56 -9.48 -11.13 21.67
CA PHE A 56 -8.03 -11.04 21.48
C PHE A 56 -7.27 -11.79 22.58
N ASP A 57 -6.06 -12.22 22.26
CA ASP A 57 -5.11 -12.86 23.18
C ASP A 57 -3.95 -11.94 23.55
N GLY A 58 -3.96 -10.70 23.05
CA GLY A 58 -2.91 -9.73 23.27
C GLY A 58 -3.17 -8.41 22.56
N VAL A 59 -2.44 -7.38 22.98
CA VAL A 59 -2.57 -6.02 22.45
C VAL A 59 -1.18 -5.42 22.19
N LEU A 60 -1.09 -4.62 21.13
CA LEU A 60 0.06 -3.77 20.88
C LEU A 60 -0.18 -2.43 21.60
N MET A 61 0.83 -1.92 22.30
CA MET A 61 0.75 -0.67 23.04
C MET A 61 1.78 0.34 22.55
N ARG A 62 1.45 1.63 22.69
CA ARG A 62 2.33 2.73 22.28
C ARG A 62 2.64 3.67 23.42
N ILE A 63 3.94 3.84 23.70
CA ILE A 63 4.44 4.92 24.55
C ILE A 63 4.88 6.07 23.66
N SER A 64 4.08 7.15 23.62
CA SER A 64 4.31 8.31 22.75
C SER A 64 5.73 8.87 22.92
N GLY A 65 6.46 8.96 21.81
CA GLY A 65 7.82 9.48 21.78
C GLY A 65 8.92 8.47 22.12
N LEU A 66 8.64 7.41 22.91
CA LEU A 66 9.64 6.38 23.25
C LEU A 66 9.81 5.34 22.13
N GLY A 67 8.73 4.98 21.43
CA GLY A 67 8.76 3.96 20.38
C GLY A 67 9.56 4.35 19.12
N SER A 68 9.83 5.63 18.87
CA SER A 68 10.64 6.09 17.73
C SER A 68 12.13 5.86 17.97
N VAL A 69 12.51 4.60 18.19
CA VAL A 69 13.82 4.22 18.73
C VAL A 69 14.98 4.64 17.83
N PHE A 70 14.80 4.66 16.51
CA PHE A 70 15.83 5.08 15.54
C PHE A 70 16.09 6.60 15.52
N ASP A 71 15.24 7.41 16.16
CA ASP A 71 15.56 8.82 16.40
C ASP A 71 16.75 8.91 17.35
N PRO A 72 17.88 9.53 16.94
CA PRO A 72 19.11 9.62 17.74
C PRO A 72 19.02 10.66 18.86
N THR A 73 17.82 10.98 19.34
CA THR A 73 17.58 11.80 20.53
C THR A 73 17.59 10.92 21.80
N PRO A 74 18.41 11.23 22.83
CA PRO A 74 18.45 10.46 24.06
C PRO A 74 17.14 10.48 24.83
N ARG A 75 16.75 9.31 25.36
CA ARG A 75 15.56 9.11 26.19
C ARG A 75 15.94 8.57 27.55
N THR A 76 15.24 8.98 28.60
CA THR A 76 15.50 8.53 29.97
C THR A 76 14.26 7.93 30.61
N ARG A 77 14.45 7.01 31.56
CA ARG A 77 13.33 6.38 32.28
C ARG A 77 12.45 7.43 32.97
N GLU A 78 13.03 8.50 33.51
CA GLU A 78 12.28 9.56 34.20
C GLU A 78 11.28 10.27 33.28
N GLN A 79 11.61 10.44 31.99
CA GLN A 79 10.71 11.08 31.02
C GLN A 79 9.46 10.24 30.77
N TYR A 80 9.55 8.92 30.90
CA TYR A 80 8.50 7.96 30.56
C TYR A 80 7.98 7.16 31.75
N ALA A 81 8.38 7.52 32.98
CA ALA A 81 8.10 6.76 34.20
C ALA A 81 6.60 6.50 34.38
N ALA A 82 5.73 7.45 34.05
CA ALA A 82 4.29 7.27 34.19
C ALA A 82 3.74 6.08 33.38
N GLU A 83 4.18 5.92 32.13
CA GLU A 83 3.73 4.82 31.27
C GLU A 83 4.47 3.51 31.58
N LEU A 84 5.77 3.58 31.86
CA LEU A 84 6.57 2.40 32.23
C LEU A 84 6.11 1.79 33.56
N ASP A 85 5.88 2.62 34.57
CA ASP A 85 5.38 2.15 35.86
C ASP A 85 3.92 1.67 35.76
N ALA A 86 3.14 2.21 34.82
CA ALA A 86 1.79 1.69 34.56
C ALA A 86 1.82 0.32 33.89
N LEU A 87 2.70 0.14 32.91
CA LEU A 87 2.95 -1.12 32.22
C LEU A 87 3.32 -2.23 33.22
N GLU A 88 4.21 -1.96 34.16
CA GLU A 88 4.62 -2.91 35.22
C GLU A 88 3.49 -3.30 36.18
N ARG A 89 2.41 -2.52 36.26
CA ARG A 89 1.26 -2.79 37.14
C ARG A 89 0.14 -3.55 36.43
N ILE A 90 0.23 -3.79 35.13
CA ILE A 90 -0.83 -4.49 34.41
C ILE A 90 -0.89 -5.93 34.89
N GLU A 91 -2.07 -6.36 35.33
CA GLU A 91 -2.33 -7.74 35.75
C GLU A 91 -2.95 -8.52 34.58
N TRP A 92 -2.12 -9.14 33.76
CA TRP A 92 -2.56 -9.93 32.60
C TRP A 92 -3.31 -11.22 32.99
N ASP A 93 -4.35 -11.58 32.23
CA ASP A 93 -5.04 -12.87 32.30
C ASP A 93 -5.19 -13.50 30.90
N ARG A 94 -6.11 -12.98 30.08
CA ARG A 94 -6.33 -13.45 28.70
C ARG A 94 -5.34 -12.86 27.71
N PHE A 95 -4.90 -11.63 27.94
CA PHE A 95 -3.90 -10.95 27.12
C PHE A 95 -2.51 -11.46 27.48
N THR A 96 -2.12 -12.56 26.85
CA THR A 96 -0.89 -13.33 27.13
C THR A 96 0.29 -12.96 26.25
N ASP A 97 0.04 -12.36 25.08
CA ASP A 97 1.07 -12.02 24.11
C ASP A 97 0.97 -10.52 23.75
N ASN A 98 1.56 -9.66 24.59
CA ASN A 98 1.52 -8.21 24.44
C ASN A 98 2.86 -7.65 23.96
N PHE A 99 2.82 -6.50 23.28
CA PHE A 99 3.99 -5.90 22.64
C PHE A 99 4.04 -4.39 22.83
N LEU A 100 5.24 -3.83 22.89
CA LEU A 100 5.45 -2.39 22.72
C LEU A 100 5.85 -2.06 21.28
N MET A 101 5.29 -0.98 20.74
CA MET A 101 5.61 -0.48 19.40
C MET A 101 7.00 0.15 19.31
N THR A 102 7.74 -0.22 18.27
CA THR A 102 8.98 0.41 17.82
C THR A 102 8.87 0.82 16.36
N TYR A 103 9.45 1.98 16.01
CA TYR A 103 9.39 2.56 14.68
C TYR A 103 10.80 2.86 14.14
N ALA A 104 11.00 2.63 12.85
CA ALA A 104 12.28 2.84 12.19
C ALA A 104 12.47 4.24 11.57
N ALA A 105 11.41 4.98 11.29
CA ALA A 105 11.47 6.30 10.63
C ALA A 105 12.46 7.25 11.34
N SER A 106 13.48 7.71 10.62
CA SER A 106 14.58 8.50 11.20
C SER A 106 15.46 9.19 10.14
N LYS A 107 16.15 10.25 10.56
CA LYS A 107 17.26 10.93 9.83
C LYS A 107 18.64 10.52 10.32
N MET A 108 18.74 9.43 11.09
CA MET A 108 20.02 8.98 11.62
C MET A 108 21.02 8.67 10.50
N ASP A 109 22.29 8.70 10.88
CA ASP A 109 23.40 8.40 9.98
C ASP A 109 23.90 7.01 10.35
N TRP A 110 23.78 6.05 9.43
CA TRP A 110 24.21 4.67 9.61
C TRP A 110 25.67 4.55 10.05
N PHE A 111 26.54 5.47 9.63
CA PHE A 111 27.97 5.50 9.94
C PHE A 111 28.30 6.27 11.22
N SER A 112 27.35 6.99 11.82
CA SER A 112 27.52 7.67 13.11
C SER A 112 27.41 6.69 14.27
N ASP A 113 28.55 6.38 14.90
CA ASP A 113 28.59 5.56 16.12
C ASP A 113 27.95 6.27 17.32
N GLU A 114 27.98 7.62 17.35
CA GLU A 114 27.30 8.42 18.37
C GLU A 114 25.79 8.28 18.26
N HIS A 115 25.23 8.38 17.04
CA HIS A 115 23.80 8.17 16.83
C HIS A 115 23.38 6.76 17.24
N TRP A 116 24.15 5.74 16.86
CA TRP A 116 23.81 4.36 17.21
C TRP A 116 23.98 4.02 18.69
N ALA A 117 24.90 4.65 19.40
CA ALA A 117 24.96 4.48 20.86
C ALA A 117 23.65 4.95 21.51
N ILE A 118 23.12 6.11 21.08
CA ILE A 118 21.84 6.64 21.58
C ILE A 118 20.67 5.73 21.20
N ILE A 119 20.63 5.26 19.95
CA ILE A 119 19.54 4.37 19.50
C ILE A 119 19.58 3.04 20.28
N VAL A 120 20.76 2.46 20.52
CA VAL A 120 20.90 1.26 21.37
C VAL A 120 20.35 1.53 22.77
N ASP A 121 20.72 2.65 23.40
CA ASP A 121 20.20 2.99 24.73
C ASP A 121 18.67 3.16 24.74
N ASN A 122 18.10 3.75 23.68
CA ASN A 122 16.65 3.89 23.51
C ASN A 122 15.94 2.54 23.35
N ILE A 123 16.52 1.61 22.58
CA ILE A 123 16.01 0.25 22.41
C ILE A 123 16.01 -0.47 23.76
N ARG A 124 17.12 -0.41 24.51
CA ARG A 124 17.23 -1.03 25.84
C ARG A 124 16.22 -0.47 26.83
N LEU A 125 16.00 0.85 26.82
CA LEU A 125 14.98 1.46 27.69
C LEU A 125 13.58 0.92 27.39
N LEU A 126 13.20 0.80 26.11
CA LEU A 126 11.90 0.25 25.75
C LEU A 126 11.81 -1.25 26.04
N ALA A 127 12.83 -2.02 25.69
CA ALA A 127 12.90 -3.47 25.88
C ALA A 127 12.83 -3.86 27.37
N SER A 128 13.57 -3.17 28.23
CA SER A 128 13.50 -3.37 29.69
C SER A 128 12.12 -3.03 30.26
N GLY A 129 11.46 -1.99 29.71
CA GLY A 129 10.07 -1.68 30.04
C GLY A 129 9.09 -2.78 29.62
N ALA A 130 9.26 -3.34 28.42
CA ALA A 130 8.47 -4.45 27.91
C ALA A 130 8.62 -5.70 28.79
N GLU A 131 9.86 -6.09 29.13
CA GLU A 131 10.14 -7.23 30.02
C GLU A 131 9.49 -7.04 31.41
N ALA A 132 9.72 -5.89 32.03
CA ALA A 132 9.15 -5.59 33.35
C ALA A 132 7.61 -5.54 33.34
N GLY A 133 7.03 -5.18 32.18
CA GLY A 133 5.61 -5.20 31.89
C GLY A 133 4.99 -6.56 31.60
N GLY A 134 5.79 -7.63 31.51
CA GLY A 134 5.32 -8.95 31.08
C GLY A 134 4.91 -9.01 29.60
N CYS A 135 5.41 -8.11 28.75
CA CYS A 135 5.28 -8.23 27.31
C CYS A 135 6.18 -9.36 26.80
N VAL A 136 5.74 -10.08 25.77
CA VAL A 136 6.54 -11.16 25.16
C VAL A 136 7.59 -10.62 24.19
N GLY A 137 7.54 -9.33 23.86
CA GLY A 137 8.44 -8.74 22.90
C GLY A 137 8.11 -7.31 22.48
N LEU A 138 8.69 -6.93 21.35
CA LEU A 138 8.50 -5.64 20.69
C LEU A 138 7.90 -5.85 19.30
N CYS A 139 7.05 -4.93 18.87
CA CYS A 139 6.61 -4.88 17.48
C CYS A 139 7.45 -3.84 16.73
N PHE A 140 8.29 -4.30 15.80
CA PHE A 140 9.14 -3.48 14.95
C PHE A 140 8.44 -3.15 13.64
N ASP A 141 8.01 -1.90 13.56
CA ASP A 141 7.44 -1.29 12.38
C ASP A 141 8.56 -0.60 11.58
N ALA A 142 8.89 -1.21 10.44
CA ALA A 142 9.90 -0.71 9.53
C ALA A 142 9.39 0.43 8.65
N GLU A 143 8.13 0.86 8.75
CA GLU A 143 7.58 1.86 7.85
C GLU A 143 8.27 3.23 8.01
N PRO A 144 8.75 3.84 6.91
CA PRO A 144 9.34 5.17 6.94
C PRO A 144 8.21 6.22 6.97
N TYR A 145 7.67 6.49 8.15
CA TYR A 145 6.74 7.60 8.39
C TYR A 145 7.45 8.96 8.19
N GLY A 146 7.49 9.41 6.93
CA GLY A 146 8.21 10.62 6.50
C GLY A 146 9.60 10.26 5.96
N GLU A 147 10.62 10.38 6.80
CA GLU A 147 12.01 10.18 6.39
C GLU A 147 12.35 8.69 6.31
N ASN A 148 13.00 8.29 5.22
CA ASN A 148 13.21 6.88 4.91
C ASN A 148 14.67 6.45 5.15
N PRO A 149 14.98 5.71 6.22
CA PRO A 149 16.34 5.23 6.50
C PRO A 149 16.77 4.05 5.61
N TRP A 150 15.85 3.48 4.85
CA TRP A 150 16.08 2.27 4.06
C TRP A 150 16.47 2.53 2.61
N HIS A 151 16.16 3.73 2.11
CA HIS A 151 16.38 4.11 0.72
C HIS A 151 17.80 4.63 0.52
N TYR A 152 18.69 3.78 0.01
CA TYR A 152 20.12 4.07 -0.15
C TYR A 152 20.42 5.41 -0.85
N PRO A 153 19.83 5.74 -2.02
CA PRO A 153 20.17 6.95 -2.76
C PRO A 153 19.94 8.25 -1.99
N THR A 154 19.08 8.23 -0.96
CA THR A 154 18.74 9.41 -0.15
C THR A 154 19.46 9.44 1.20
N GLN A 155 20.32 8.46 1.51
CA GLN A 155 21.01 8.43 2.79
C GLN A 155 22.12 9.48 2.89
N PRO A 156 22.35 10.06 4.09
CA PRO A 156 23.55 10.85 4.35
C PRO A 156 24.82 10.05 4.02
N GLY A 157 25.70 10.62 3.18
CA GLY A 157 26.94 9.96 2.76
C GLY A 157 26.82 8.98 1.58
N ALA A 158 25.66 8.92 0.90
CA ALA A 158 25.48 8.11 -0.32
C ALA A 158 26.40 8.53 -1.49
N ASP A 159 26.97 9.74 -1.45
CA ASP A 159 28.00 10.23 -2.37
C ASP A 159 29.43 9.74 -2.02
N GLN A 160 29.63 9.25 -0.79
CA GLN A 160 30.93 8.86 -0.22
C GLN A 160 31.07 7.35 -0.03
N HIS A 161 29.96 6.65 0.15
CA HIS A 161 29.92 5.22 0.43
C HIS A 161 29.16 4.48 -0.66
N SER A 162 29.69 3.34 -1.08
CA SER A 162 28.98 2.48 -2.03
C SER A 162 27.78 1.81 -1.37
N PHE A 163 26.86 1.29 -2.19
CA PHE A 163 25.74 0.47 -1.69
C PHE A 163 26.23 -0.71 -0.84
N ALA A 164 27.33 -1.35 -1.24
CA ALA A 164 27.94 -2.45 -0.48
C ALA A 164 28.48 -2.00 0.89
N ASP A 165 29.05 -0.80 0.98
CA ASP A 165 29.51 -0.23 2.26
C ASP A 165 28.32 0.02 3.20
N PHE A 166 27.21 0.56 2.67
CA PHE A 166 25.97 0.71 3.43
C PHE A 166 25.39 -0.63 3.85
N GLN A 167 25.33 -1.63 2.97
CA GLN A 167 24.86 -2.97 3.35
C GLN A 167 25.69 -3.54 4.49
N ALA A 168 27.02 -3.45 4.42
CA ALA A 168 27.89 -3.92 5.51
C ALA A 168 27.64 -3.17 6.82
N LYS A 169 27.50 -1.83 6.75
CA LYS A 169 27.22 -1.01 7.92
C LYS A 169 25.84 -1.31 8.51
N VAL A 170 24.78 -1.30 7.70
CA VAL A 170 23.40 -1.56 8.13
C VAL A 170 23.26 -2.98 8.71
N ARG A 171 23.96 -3.98 8.15
CA ARG A 171 24.05 -5.34 8.72
C ARG A 171 24.68 -5.32 10.11
N GLN A 172 25.76 -4.58 10.33
CA GLN A 172 26.32 -4.38 11.67
C GLN A 172 25.29 -3.78 12.64
N ARG A 173 24.47 -2.83 12.18
CA ARG A 173 23.46 -2.16 13.01
C ARG A 173 22.24 -3.04 13.31
N GLY A 174 21.86 -3.92 12.39
CA GLY A 174 20.87 -4.97 12.65
C GLY A 174 21.29 -5.91 13.77
N ALA A 175 22.57 -6.28 13.84
CA ALA A 175 23.11 -7.07 14.94
C ALA A 175 23.04 -6.29 16.27
N GLN A 176 23.44 -5.01 16.26
CA GLN A 176 23.34 -4.15 17.46
C GLN A 176 21.90 -3.96 17.95
N PHE A 177 20.93 -3.87 17.03
CA PHE A 177 19.53 -3.78 17.37
C PHE A 177 19.06 -5.01 18.15
N ILE A 178 19.31 -6.21 17.63
CA ILE A 178 18.81 -7.43 18.29
C ILE A 178 19.57 -7.71 19.59
N ASP A 179 20.88 -7.46 19.62
CA ASP A 179 21.69 -7.54 20.84
C ASP A 179 21.13 -6.62 21.95
N ALA A 180 20.64 -5.43 21.58
CA ALA A 180 20.06 -4.48 22.53
C ALA A 180 18.70 -4.94 23.09
N VAL A 181 17.90 -5.65 22.28
CA VAL A 181 16.63 -6.25 22.74
C VAL A 181 16.91 -7.45 23.65
N GLU A 182 17.77 -8.37 23.22
CA GLU A 182 18.14 -9.60 23.94
C GLU A 182 18.95 -9.33 25.21
N ALA A 183 19.59 -8.15 25.32
CA ALA A 183 20.24 -7.72 26.56
C ALA A 183 19.25 -7.42 27.70
N GLU A 184 17.98 -7.14 27.39
CA GLU A 184 16.96 -6.75 28.37
C GLU A 184 15.80 -7.73 28.46
N MET A 185 15.50 -8.47 27.38
CA MET A 185 14.39 -9.41 27.31
C MET A 185 14.85 -10.86 27.20
N SER A 186 14.14 -11.77 27.86
CA SER A 186 14.41 -13.21 27.76
C SER A 186 13.57 -13.90 26.69
N GLU A 187 14.23 -14.53 25.71
CA GLU A 187 13.58 -15.19 24.56
C GLU A 187 12.53 -14.32 23.83
N PRO A 188 12.88 -13.07 23.44
CA PRO A 188 11.89 -12.12 22.94
C PRO A 188 11.27 -12.55 21.61
N VAL A 189 10.05 -12.07 21.39
CA VAL A 189 9.42 -12.05 20.06
C VAL A 189 9.58 -10.66 19.44
N VAL A 190 10.35 -10.56 18.36
CA VAL A 190 10.34 -9.37 17.51
C VAL A 190 9.24 -9.53 16.48
N HIS A 191 8.07 -8.96 16.76
CA HIS A 191 6.94 -8.96 15.83
C HIS A 191 7.16 -7.88 14.75
N THR A 192 6.73 -8.12 13.51
CA THR A 192 6.77 -7.14 12.41
C THR A 192 5.52 -7.26 11.57
N PHE A 193 5.09 -6.15 10.94
CA PHE A 193 3.99 -6.17 9.97
C PHE A 193 4.42 -6.65 8.59
N TYR A 194 5.72 -6.53 8.31
CA TYR A 194 6.39 -7.15 7.16
C TYR A 194 7.89 -7.25 7.44
N LEU A 195 8.51 -8.32 6.93
CA LEU A 195 9.96 -8.50 6.94
C LEU A 195 10.47 -8.71 5.50
N THR A 196 9.88 -9.67 4.77
CA THR A 196 10.31 -10.01 3.40
C THR A 196 9.18 -9.96 2.37
N THR A 197 7.96 -9.65 2.80
CA THR A 197 6.74 -9.67 1.96
C THR A 197 6.59 -8.47 1.04
N LEU A 198 7.46 -7.45 1.18
CA LEU A 198 7.50 -6.28 0.30
C LEU A 198 7.87 -6.65 -1.15
N ALA A 199 7.28 -5.94 -2.12
CA ALA A 199 7.42 -6.28 -3.55
C ALA A 199 8.88 -6.26 -4.05
N GLY A 200 9.67 -5.26 -3.65
CA GLY A 200 11.09 -5.20 -4.03
C GLY A 200 11.92 -6.34 -3.44
N PHE A 201 11.57 -6.81 -2.23
CA PHE A 201 12.19 -7.99 -1.63
C PHE A 201 11.84 -9.27 -2.38
N ARG A 202 10.57 -9.43 -2.78
CA ARG A 202 10.14 -10.56 -3.62
C ARG A 202 10.92 -10.61 -4.94
N ASN A 203 11.09 -9.47 -5.60
CA ASN A 203 11.87 -9.37 -6.82
C ASN A 203 13.34 -9.72 -6.58
N ALA A 204 13.95 -9.16 -5.53
CA ALA A 204 15.32 -9.47 -5.12
C ALA A 204 15.52 -10.95 -4.81
N ALA A 205 14.56 -11.59 -4.14
CA ALA A 205 14.60 -13.02 -3.80
C ALA A 205 14.55 -13.94 -5.04
N MET A 206 13.98 -13.45 -6.15
CA MET A 206 13.86 -14.19 -7.40
C MET A 206 14.98 -13.87 -8.41
N ALA A 207 15.93 -13.01 -8.05
CA ALA A 207 17.06 -12.68 -8.90
C ALA A 207 17.95 -13.91 -9.18
N GLU A 208 18.44 -14.05 -10.41
CA GLU A 208 19.25 -15.20 -10.81
C GLU A 208 20.70 -15.09 -10.32
N THR A 209 21.15 -13.87 -10.03
CA THR A 209 22.53 -13.55 -9.62
C THR A 209 22.55 -12.58 -8.43
N ALA A 210 23.67 -12.53 -7.72
CA ALA A 210 23.87 -11.58 -6.62
C ALA A 210 23.88 -10.14 -7.14
N GLU A 211 24.47 -9.91 -8.31
CA GLU A 211 24.55 -8.60 -8.95
C GLU A 211 23.16 -8.06 -9.30
N GLN A 212 22.29 -8.89 -9.89
CA GLN A 212 20.90 -8.50 -10.18
C GLN A 212 20.12 -8.21 -8.89
N ARG A 213 20.30 -9.03 -7.85
CA ARG A 213 19.65 -8.80 -6.56
C ARG A 213 20.06 -7.46 -5.97
N ASP A 214 21.36 -7.17 -5.99
CA ASP A 214 21.90 -5.95 -5.38
C ASP A 214 21.51 -4.71 -6.20
N GLU A 215 21.37 -4.82 -7.53
CA GLU A 215 20.79 -3.75 -8.37
C GLU A 215 19.33 -3.46 -8.00
N ILE A 216 18.49 -4.50 -7.88
CA ILE A 216 17.09 -4.35 -7.45
C ILE A 216 17.02 -3.68 -6.08
N LEU A 217 17.82 -4.14 -5.12
CA LEU A 217 17.80 -3.59 -3.76
C LEU A 217 18.34 -2.16 -3.72
N ARG A 218 19.41 -1.83 -4.44
CA ARG A 218 20.00 -0.49 -4.45
C ARG A 218 19.00 0.60 -4.82
N ASP A 219 18.14 0.30 -5.79
CA ASP A 219 17.20 1.26 -6.36
C ASP A 219 15.80 1.16 -5.70
N TYR A 220 15.62 0.23 -4.76
CA TYR A 220 14.36 0.05 -4.03
C TYR A 220 14.29 0.90 -2.77
N SER A 221 13.09 1.42 -2.46
CA SER A 221 12.84 2.29 -1.30
C SER A 221 13.08 1.61 0.06
N TYR A 222 13.11 0.28 0.12
CA TYR A 222 13.51 -0.50 1.30
C TYR A 222 14.84 -1.25 1.10
N GLY A 223 15.69 -0.81 0.18
CA GLY A 223 16.90 -1.51 -0.25
C GLY A 223 17.85 -1.95 0.87
N LEU A 224 18.07 -1.09 1.86
CA LEU A 224 18.96 -1.36 2.99
C LEU A 224 18.32 -2.26 4.05
N TYR A 225 17.00 -2.42 4.05
CA TYR A 225 16.30 -3.22 5.06
C TYR A 225 16.73 -4.69 5.01
N ALA A 226 17.08 -5.22 3.82
CA ALA A 226 17.57 -6.59 3.68
C ALA A 226 18.89 -6.81 4.43
N ALA A 227 19.79 -5.82 4.41
CA ALA A 227 21.03 -5.89 5.17
C ALA A 227 20.75 -5.85 6.67
N PHE A 228 19.79 -5.04 7.12
CA PHE A 228 19.39 -4.95 8.52
C PHE A 228 18.84 -6.28 9.05
N ILE A 229 17.96 -6.93 8.27
CA ILE A 229 17.42 -8.27 8.58
C ILE A 229 18.54 -9.30 8.69
N ASN A 230 19.50 -9.29 7.76
CA ASN A 230 20.67 -10.16 7.86
C ASN A 230 21.50 -9.87 9.11
N GLY A 231 21.59 -8.61 9.53
CA GLY A 231 22.24 -8.21 10.78
C GLY A 231 21.56 -8.80 12.01
N ILE A 232 20.23 -8.71 12.07
CA ILE A 232 19.44 -9.37 13.13
C ILE A 232 19.76 -10.87 13.12
N LEU A 233 19.67 -11.52 11.96
CA LEU A 233 19.93 -12.96 11.85
C LEU A 233 21.37 -13.35 12.22
N ASP A 234 22.37 -12.50 11.99
CA ASP A 234 23.75 -12.78 12.40
C ASP A 234 23.86 -12.98 13.91
N ALA A 235 23.18 -12.13 14.69
CA ALA A 235 23.33 -12.04 16.14
C ALA A 235 22.22 -12.75 16.94
N ILE A 236 21.03 -12.94 16.37
CA ILE A 236 19.85 -13.49 17.06
C ILE A 236 20.17 -14.78 17.84
N ASP A 237 19.75 -14.80 19.10
CA ASP A 237 19.89 -15.92 20.02
C ASP A 237 18.91 -17.05 19.68
N PRO A 238 19.22 -18.33 19.96
CA PRO A 238 18.39 -19.46 19.55
C PRO A 238 16.94 -19.47 20.07
N GLY A 239 16.66 -18.78 21.18
CA GLY A 239 15.33 -18.68 21.78
C GLY A 239 14.47 -17.55 21.22
N THR A 240 15.08 -16.58 20.55
CA THR A 240 14.39 -15.42 20.00
C THR A 240 13.63 -15.77 18.73
N VAL A 241 12.41 -15.23 18.62
CA VAL A 241 11.54 -15.40 17.46
C VAL A 241 11.42 -14.07 16.73
N LEU A 242 11.51 -14.12 15.40
CA LEU A 242 11.20 -13.01 14.52
C LEU A 242 9.93 -13.38 13.75
N THR A 243 8.96 -12.47 13.62
CA THR A 243 7.86 -12.71 12.68
C THR A 243 8.14 -12.03 11.35
N ASP A 244 7.64 -12.63 10.27
CA ASP A 244 7.45 -11.97 8.99
C ASP A 244 5.95 -11.76 8.80
N GLY A 245 5.50 -10.53 9.03
CA GLY A 245 4.11 -10.16 8.86
C GLY A 245 3.70 -10.15 7.38
N ASN A 246 2.49 -10.62 7.13
CA ASN A 246 1.85 -10.53 5.83
C ASN A 246 0.80 -9.43 5.81
N GLU A 247 1.24 -8.17 5.96
CA GLU A 247 0.38 -7.01 5.75
C GLU A 247 -0.41 -7.02 4.42
N PRO A 248 0.15 -7.53 3.29
CA PRO A 248 -0.62 -7.68 2.06
C PRO A 248 -1.93 -8.48 2.19
N ALA A 249 -2.12 -9.30 3.23
CA ALA A 249 -3.39 -9.99 3.51
C ALA A 249 -4.58 -9.04 3.73
N TYR A 250 -4.34 -7.77 4.02
CA TYR A 250 -5.39 -6.74 4.11
C TYR A 250 -6.36 -6.72 2.91
N TYR A 251 -5.91 -7.18 1.74
CA TYR A 251 -6.68 -7.13 0.49
C TYR A 251 -7.05 -8.51 -0.07
N TYR A 252 -6.85 -9.58 0.71
CA TYR A 252 -7.13 -10.93 0.25
C TYR A 252 -8.63 -11.24 0.30
N HIS A 253 -9.09 -12.01 -0.68
CA HIS A 253 -10.43 -12.57 -0.75
C HIS A 253 -10.39 -14.09 -0.97
N ASP A 254 -9.22 -14.64 -1.31
CA ASP A 254 -9.04 -16.05 -1.61
C ASP A 254 -8.01 -16.69 -0.67
N SER A 255 -8.38 -17.86 -0.15
CA SER A 255 -7.50 -18.79 0.56
C SER A 255 -6.13 -19.05 -0.10
N ARG A 256 -6.05 -19.08 -1.44
CA ARG A 256 -4.81 -19.31 -2.19
C ARG A 256 -3.77 -18.23 -1.91
N GLN A 257 -4.21 -16.98 -1.76
CA GLN A 257 -3.31 -15.86 -1.48
C GLN A 257 -2.61 -16.03 -0.12
N TYR A 258 -3.32 -16.53 0.90
CA TYR A 258 -2.77 -16.86 2.21
C TYR A 258 -1.78 -18.05 2.16
N LEU A 259 -2.07 -19.07 1.36
CA LEU A 259 -1.18 -20.22 1.19
C LEU A 259 0.10 -19.84 0.42
N ASP A 260 -0.03 -19.05 -0.65
CA ASP A 260 1.09 -18.63 -1.48
C ASP A 260 2.10 -17.81 -0.71
N VAL A 261 1.64 -16.86 0.12
CA VAL A 261 2.54 -16.05 0.94
C VAL A 261 3.15 -16.85 2.09
N TYR A 262 2.43 -17.81 2.70
CA TYR A 262 3.02 -18.72 3.68
C TYR A 262 4.19 -19.48 3.06
N HIS A 263 4.01 -20.06 1.87
CA HIS A 263 5.08 -20.77 1.16
C HIS A 263 6.22 -19.84 0.73
N TYR A 264 5.91 -18.61 0.31
CA TYR A 264 6.93 -17.61 0.01
C TYR A 264 7.79 -17.32 1.24
N ILE A 265 7.20 -16.99 2.39
CA ILE A 265 7.98 -16.68 3.60
C ILE A 265 8.82 -17.90 4.01
N LYS A 266 8.25 -19.11 4.04
CA LYS A 266 9.01 -20.29 4.48
C LYS A 266 10.09 -20.76 3.50
N GLN A 267 10.02 -20.38 2.22
CA GLN A 267 10.91 -20.93 1.18
C GLN A 267 11.44 -19.88 0.20
N GLY A 268 10.56 -19.11 -0.44
CA GLY A 268 10.91 -18.13 -1.48
C GLY A 268 11.77 -16.98 -0.96
N ALA A 269 11.49 -16.47 0.23
CA ALA A 269 12.19 -15.33 0.84
C ALA A 269 13.70 -15.55 1.02
N LEU A 270 14.16 -16.81 1.09
CA LEU A 270 15.56 -17.15 1.27
C LEU A 270 16.49 -16.64 0.17
N GLY A 271 15.97 -16.35 -1.03
CA GLY A 271 16.77 -15.71 -2.08
C GLY A 271 17.26 -14.30 -1.73
N ALA A 272 16.56 -13.60 -0.83
CA ALA A 272 16.93 -12.28 -0.32
C ALA A 272 17.71 -12.33 1.01
N ILE A 273 17.89 -13.51 1.59
CA ILE A 273 18.62 -13.72 2.86
C ILE A 273 20.00 -14.31 2.57
N ALA A 274 21.02 -13.83 3.29
CA ALA A 274 22.39 -14.32 3.14
C ALA A 274 22.45 -15.84 3.42
N PRO A 275 23.15 -16.64 2.60
CA PRO A 275 23.17 -18.10 2.71
C PRO A 275 23.53 -18.63 4.10
N GLU A 276 24.44 -17.97 4.81
CA GLU A 276 24.84 -18.30 6.18
C GLU A 276 23.70 -18.19 7.19
N ASN A 277 22.70 -17.34 6.93
CA ASN A 277 21.55 -17.09 7.80
C ASN A 277 20.33 -17.96 7.48
N HIS A 278 20.37 -18.79 6.43
CA HIS A 278 19.24 -19.64 6.03
C HIS A 278 18.80 -20.62 7.12
N GLY A 279 19.74 -21.12 7.92
CA GLY A 279 19.43 -22.02 9.04
C GLY A 279 18.63 -21.31 10.13
N LYS A 280 19.11 -20.15 10.58
CA LYS A 280 18.44 -19.32 11.59
C LYS A 280 17.10 -18.81 11.09
N TYR A 281 17.02 -18.32 9.85
CA TYR A 281 15.77 -17.87 9.23
C TYR A 281 14.70 -18.97 9.30
N ARG A 282 15.00 -20.19 8.84
CA ARG A 282 14.03 -21.30 8.88
C ARG A 282 13.62 -21.70 10.30
N GLY A 283 14.53 -21.59 11.26
CA GLY A 283 14.30 -21.99 12.65
C GLY A 283 13.57 -20.95 13.49
N GLN A 284 13.74 -19.66 13.18
CA GLN A 284 13.37 -18.55 14.06
C GLN A 284 12.40 -17.55 13.42
N VAL A 285 12.20 -17.60 12.10
CA VAL A 285 11.21 -16.76 11.41
C VAL A 285 9.86 -17.47 11.32
N GLN A 286 8.86 -16.83 11.91
CA GLN A 286 7.47 -17.26 11.95
C GLN A 286 6.60 -16.41 11.03
N VAL A 287 5.61 -17.03 10.37
CA VAL A 287 4.62 -16.27 9.58
C VAL A 287 3.59 -15.65 10.51
N ALA A 288 3.36 -14.35 10.37
CA ALA A 288 2.20 -13.67 10.96
C ALA A 288 1.26 -13.17 9.86
N GLN A 289 -0.05 -13.13 10.14
CA GLN A 289 -1.08 -12.76 9.17
C GLN A 289 -1.86 -11.53 9.61
N ALA A 290 -2.37 -10.78 8.65
CA ALA A 290 -2.99 -9.50 8.87
C ALA A 290 -4.49 -9.52 8.55
N LEU A 291 -5.29 -8.74 9.28
CA LEU A 291 -6.69 -8.47 8.99
C LEU A 291 -6.90 -6.96 8.97
N TYR A 292 -7.61 -6.44 7.97
CA TYR A 292 -7.94 -5.01 7.87
C TYR A 292 -9.44 -4.79 7.90
N VAL A 293 -9.93 -4.33 9.04
CA VAL A 293 -11.36 -4.08 9.27
C VAL A 293 -11.91 -3.10 8.26
N ASP A 294 -11.22 -2.00 8.00
CA ASP A 294 -11.77 -0.92 7.20
C ASP A 294 -12.02 -1.33 5.75
N HIS A 295 -11.15 -2.20 5.21
CA HIS A 295 -11.32 -2.71 3.85
C HIS A 295 -12.45 -3.75 3.78
N LEU A 296 -12.43 -4.74 4.67
CA LEU A 296 -13.35 -5.88 4.64
C LEU A 296 -14.78 -5.49 5.08
N MET A 297 -14.91 -4.53 6.01
CA MET A 297 -16.19 -4.02 6.52
C MET A 297 -16.67 -2.73 5.84
N GLY A 298 -15.97 -2.27 4.79
CA GLY A 298 -16.41 -1.11 4.00
C GLY A 298 -16.41 0.22 4.78
N LEU A 299 -15.34 0.50 5.54
CA LEU A 299 -15.14 1.76 6.27
C LEU A 299 -14.10 2.70 5.63
N ARG A 300 -13.41 2.23 4.58
CA ARG A 300 -12.40 3.04 3.86
C ARG A 300 -13.01 4.34 3.34
N ALA A 301 -12.24 5.43 3.37
CA ALA A 301 -12.68 6.71 2.81
C ALA A 301 -12.96 6.63 1.30
N ARG A 302 -12.20 5.80 0.57
CA ARG A 302 -12.52 5.43 -0.82
C ARG A 302 -13.44 4.22 -0.84
N LYS A 303 -14.41 4.21 -1.75
CA LYS A 303 -15.20 3.01 -2.00
C LYS A 303 -14.29 1.86 -2.45
N VAL A 304 -14.53 0.69 -1.86
CA VAL A 304 -13.87 -0.60 -2.11
C VAL A 304 -14.94 -1.68 -2.07
N GLU A 305 -14.62 -2.91 -2.43
CA GLU A 305 -15.56 -4.04 -2.51
C GLU A 305 -16.38 -4.20 -1.22
N GLY A 306 -15.78 -3.99 -0.04
CA GLY A 306 -16.50 -4.02 1.24
C GLY A 306 -17.74 -3.11 1.29
N HIS A 307 -17.75 -1.96 0.59
CA HIS A 307 -18.90 -1.04 0.55
C HIS A 307 -20.10 -1.60 -0.24
N TYR A 308 -19.87 -2.59 -1.10
CA TYR A 308 -20.87 -3.17 -1.99
C TYR A 308 -21.42 -4.51 -1.47
N LEU A 309 -21.04 -4.86 -0.24
CA LEU A 309 -21.56 -6.00 0.51
C LEU A 309 -22.58 -5.53 1.56
N THR A 310 -23.56 -6.38 1.84
CA THR A 310 -24.42 -6.20 3.02
C THR A 310 -23.62 -6.43 4.31
N PRO A 311 -24.06 -5.92 5.47
CA PRO A 311 -23.37 -6.16 6.74
C PRO A 311 -23.15 -7.64 7.08
N GLU A 312 -24.10 -8.51 6.70
CA GLU A 312 -23.95 -9.96 6.88
C GLU A 312 -22.86 -10.55 5.98
N GLU A 313 -22.82 -10.13 4.71
CA GLU A 313 -21.78 -10.56 3.76
C GLU A 313 -20.39 -10.02 4.16
N GLN A 314 -20.30 -8.79 4.68
CA GLN A 314 -19.06 -8.24 5.24
C GLN A 314 -18.56 -9.09 6.41
N ALA A 315 -19.44 -9.43 7.36
CA ALA A 315 -19.09 -10.28 8.49
C ALA A 315 -18.65 -11.68 8.04
N GLN A 316 -19.31 -12.27 7.03
CA GLN A 316 -18.91 -13.55 6.44
C GLN A 316 -17.52 -13.47 5.79
N TRP A 317 -17.24 -12.40 5.04
CA TRP A 317 -15.93 -12.21 4.43
C TRP A 317 -14.84 -12.04 5.49
N PHE A 318 -15.12 -11.28 6.55
CA PHE A 318 -14.21 -11.13 7.69
C PHE A 318 -13.97 -12.45 8.44
N GLU A 319 -15.01 -13.27 8.62
CA GLU A 319 -14.92 -14.60 9.23
C GLU A 319 -14.03 -15.53 8.40
N HIS A 320 -14.24 -15.59 7.08
CA HIS A 320 -13.40 -16.33 6.16
C HIS A 320 -11.93 -15.92 6.27
N ASN A 321 -11.65 -14.62 6.22
CA ASN A 321 -10.29 -14.10 6.25
C ASN A 321 -9.62 -14.37 7.60
N THR A 322 -10.35 -14.21 8.70
CA THR A 322 -9.85 -14.54 10.05
C THR A 322 -9.47 -16.02 10.15
N TYR A 323 -10.29 -16.93 9.60
CA TYR A 323 -9.97 -18.36 9.61
C TYR A 323 -8.70 -18.67 8.82
N TRP A 324 -8.56 -18.12 7.60
CA TRP A 324 -7.37 -18.40 6.79
C TRP A 324 -6.11 -17.74 7.34
N ALA A 325 -6.23 -16.57 7.96
CA ALA A 325 -5.14 -15.95 8.71
C ALA A 325 -4.68 -16.83 9.89
N LEU A 326 -5.61 -17.39 10.68
CA LEU A 326 -5.28 -18.32 11.76
C LEU A 326 -4.64 -19.61 11.24
N LYS A 327 -5.17 -20.15 10.15
CA LYS A 327 -4.70 -21.40 9.53
C LYS A 327 -3.31 -21.28 8.91
N THR A 328 -2.93 -20.10 8.44
CA THR A 328 -1.68 -19.84 7.70
C THR A 328 -0.74 -18.88 8.42
N SER A 329 -0.96 -18.62 9.71
CA SER A 329 0.06 -18.07 10.60
C SER A 329 0.80 -19.20 11.29
N ASP A 330 2.02 -18.98 11.77
CA ASP A 330 2.66 -19.91 12.69
C ASP A 330 2.14 -19.68 14.13
N ARG A 331 1.94 -18.42 14.54
CA ARG A 331 1.38 -18.05 15.85
C ARG A 331 0.45 -16.84 15.82
N TYR A 332 0.84 -15.75 15.18
CA TYR A 332 0.17 -14.45 15.33
C TYR A 332 -0.70 -14.05 14.14
N VAL A 333 -1.87 -13.51 14.45
CA VAL A 333 -2.73 -12.77 13.52
C VAL A 333 -3.06 -11.43 14.17
N TRP A 334 -2.89 -10.30 13.48
CA TRP A 334 -3.29 -9.00 14.02
C TRP A 334 -4.49 -8.43 13.27
N CYS A 335 -5.35 -7.71 14.01
CA CYS A 335 -6.53 -7.06 13.50
C CYS A 335 -6.35 -5.54 13.54
N TYR A 336 -6.43 -4.90 12.37
CA TYR A 336 -6.15 -3.47 12.17
C TYR A 336 -7.34 -2.65 11.70
N SER A 337 -7.49 -1.45 12.27
CA SER A 337 -8.47 -0.44 11.84
C SER A 337 -7.95 0.98 12.05
N GLU A 338 -8.38 1.90 11.18
CA GLU A 338 -8.18 3.36 11.30
C GLU A 338 -9.49 4.10 11.62
N LYS A 339 -10.63 3.39 11.60
CA LYS A 339 -11.97 3.98 11.55
C LYS A 339 -12.88 3.61 12.71
N MET A 340 -12.46 2.68 13.55
CA MET A 340 -13.18 2.29 14.76
C MET A 340 -12.26 2.24 15.98
N ASN A 341 -12.85 2.04 17.15
CA ASN A 341 -12.14 1.87 18.40
C ASN A 341 -12.78 0.74 19.22
N TRP A 342 -12.05 -0.33 19.46
CA TRP A 342 -12.51 -1.49 20.23
C TRP A 342 -12.80 -1.15 21.70
N TRP A 343 -12.00 -0.27 22.27
CA TRP A 343 -11.96 0.02 23.70
C TRP A 343 -13.07 0.98 24.13
N THR A 344 -13.48 1.88 23.24
CA THR A 344 -14.59 2.81 23.47
C THR A 344 -15.87 2.41 22.75
N ASP A 345 -15.90 1.21 22.15
CA ASP A 345 -17.02 0.67 21.36
C ASP A 345 -17.52 1.66 20.29
N THR A 346 -16.60 2.41 19.69
CA THR A 346 -16.91 3.48 18.73
C THR A 346 -16.77 2.95 17.32
N ASP A 347 -17.84 3.08 16.53
CA ASP A 347 -17.93 2.70 15.12
C ASP A 347 -17.57 1.23 14.82
N VAL A 348 -17.62 0.35 15.84
CA VAL A 348 -17.40 -1.10 15.69
C VAL A 348 -18.49 -1.69 14.80
N PRO A 349 -18.16 -2.25 13.61
CA PRO A 349 -19.15 -2.78 12.70
C PRO A 349 -19.94 -3.96 13.29
N ALA A 350 -21.25 -3.97 13.01
CA ALA A 350 -22.11 -5.08 13.42
C ALA A 350 -21.60 -6.41 12.85
N GLY A 351 -21.51 -7.43 13.70
CA GLY A 351 -21.06 -8.78 13.31
C GLY A 351 -19.54 -8.99 13.29
N LEU A 352 -18.72 -7.94 13.39
CA LEU A 352 -17.26 -8.05 13.36
C LEU A 352 -16.71 -8.97 14.47
N GLU A 353 -17.08 -8.70 15.72
CA GLU A 353 -16.64 -9.51 16.87
C GLU A 353 -17.10 -10.96 16.76
N GLN A 354 -18.34 -11.18 16.32
CA GLN A 354 -18.88 -12.52 16.15
C GLN A 354 -18.18 -13.28 15.01
N ALA A 355 -17.82 -12.60 13.92
CA ALA A 355 -17.04 -13.18 12.82
C ALA A 355 -15.68 -13.70 13.31
N ILE A 356 -14.99 -12.95 14.18
CA ILE A 356 -13.74 -13.39 14.79
C ILE A 356 -13.95 -14.65 15.64
N ILE A 357 -14.97 -14.63 16.50
CA ILE A 357 -15.29 -15.75 17.40
C ILE A 357 -15.64 -17.02 16.61
N ASN A 358 -16.46 -16.89 15.57
CA ASN A 358 -16.86 -18.00 14.71
C ASN A 358 -15.66 -18.59 13.97
N ALA A 359 -14.82 -17.74 13.37
CA ALA A 359 -13.63 -18.16 12.64
C ALA A 359 -12.68 -18.97 13.52
N ARG A 360 -12.41 -18.48 14.74
CA ARG A 360 -11.60 -19.18 15.73
C ARG A 360 -12.23 -20.50 16.14
N THR A 361 -13.53 -20.51 16.46
CA THR A 361 -14.25 -21.72 16.86
C THR A 361 -14.17 -22.80 15.78
N THR A 362 -14.38 -22.42 14.52
CA THR A 362 -14.28 -23.31 13.34
C THR A 362 -12.86 -23.83 13.15
N HIS A 363 -11.85 -22.95 13.26
CA HIS A 363 -10.44 -23.31 13.18
C HIS A 363 -10.03 -24.31 14.28
N ASP A 364 -10.35 -24.02 15.54
CA ASP A 364 -9.96 -24.82 16.70
C ASP A 364 -10.68 -26.18 16.73
N ALA A 365 -11.89 -26.24 16.18
CA ALA A 365 -12.62 -27.50 15.96
C ALA A 365 -12.10 -28.32 14.76
N GLY A 366 -11.08 -27.83 14.04
CA GLY A 366 -10.51 -28.48 12.86
C GLY A 366 -11.49 -28.60 11.68
N GLN A 367 -12.54 -27.77 11.67
CA GLN A 367 -13.55 -27.79 10.61
C GLN A 367 -13.07 -27.00 9.38
N PRO A 368 -13.50 -27.39 8.16
CA PRO A 368 -13.22 -26.61 6.97
C PRO A 368 -14.00 -25.29 6.99
N MET A 369 -13.43 -24.25 6.37
CA MET A 369 -14.16 -23.02 6.09
C MET A 369 -15.13 -23.24 4.92
N GLU A 370 -16.41 -22.97 5.15
CA GLU A 370 -17.49 -23.16 4.16
C GLU A 370 -17.92 -21.86 3.48
N ILE A 371 -17.48 -20.69 3.97
CA ILE A 371 -17.79 -19.40 3.37
C ILE A 371 -16.98 -19.23 2.07
N ASP A 372 -17.70 -18.96 0.98
CA ASP A 372 -17.11 -18.66 -0.33
C ASP A 372 -16.86 -17.15 -0.47
N ALA A 373 -15.73 -16.69 0.06
CA ALA A 373 -15.37 -15.28 0.02
C ALA A 373 -15.03 -14.76 -1.38
N ASP A 374 -14.56 -15.61 -2.30
CA ASP A 374 -14.36 -15.20 -3.70
C ASP A 374 -15.70 -14.87 -4.34
N ALA A 375 -16.73 -15.71 -4.16
CA ALA A 375 -18.07 -15.41 -4.68
C ALA A 375 -18.65 -14.10 -4.09
N LEU A 376 -18.42 -13.81 -2.81
CA LEU A 376 -18.79 -12.53 -2.19
C LEU A 376 -18.05 -11.37 -2.84
N TRP A 377 -16.73 -11.49 -2.98
CA TRP A 377 -15.88 -10.48 -3.60
C TRP A 377 -16.26 -10.21 -5.05
N GLN A 378 -16.44 -11.24 -5.89
CA GLN A 378 -16.85 -11.10 -7.29
C GLN A 378 -18.18 -10.35 -7.42
N LYS A 379 -19.13 -10.66 -6.54
CA LYS A 379 -20.44 -10.00 -6.50
C LYS A 379 -20.32 -8.52 -6.12
N ALA A 380 -19.51 -8.21 -5.11
CA ALA A 380 -19.23 -6.83 -4.72
C ALA A 380 -18.49 -6.05 -5.80
N HIS A 381 -17.46 -6.67 -6.38
CA HIS A 381 -16.66 -6.10 -7.46
C HIS A 381 -17.53 -5.80 -8.68
N GLN A 382 -18.43 -6.70 -9.08
CA GLN A 382 -19.38 -6.45 -10.16
C GLN A 382 -20.25 -5.21 -9.89
N ARG A 383 -20.84 -5.11 -8.69
CA ARG A 383 -21.66 -3.94 -8.31
C ARG A 383 -20.86 -2.63 -8.32
N MET A 384 -19.62 -2.69 -7.87
CA MET A 384 -18.70 -1.56 -7.90
C MET A 384 -18.42 -1.12 -9.34
N GLN A 385 -18.11 -2.06 -10.24
CA GLN A 385 -17.89 -1.75 -11.65
C GLN A 385 -19.14 -1.20 -12.35
N GLU A 386 -20.33 -1.73 -12.02
CA GLU A 386 -21.60 -1.23 -12.56
C GLU A 386 -21.88 0.23 -12.11
N GLU A 387 -21.59 0.57 -10.85
CA GLU A 387 -21.72 1.94 -10.34
C GLU A 387 -20.70 2.87 -11.00
N ILE A 388 -19.43 2.45 -11.05
CA ILE A 388 -18.36 3.22 -11.72
C ILE A 388 -18.75 3.50 -13.17
N GLU A 389 -19.14 2.49 -13.94
CA GLU A 389 -19.51 2.65 -15.35
C GLU A 389 -20.73 3.58 -15.52
N ALA A 390 -21.69 3.53 -14.59
CA ALA A 390 -22.89 4.38 -14.64
C ALA A 390 -22.59 5.85 -14.33
N ASP A 391 -21.66 6.11 -13.41
CA ASP A 391 -21.40 7.46 -12.87
C ASP A 391 -20.13 8.11 -13.44
N LEU A 392 -19.31 7.37 -14.20
CA LEU A 392 -18.07 7.90 -14.80
C LEU A 392 -18.37 9.00 -15.82
N LEU A 393 -17.78 10.18 -15.62
CA LEU A 393 -17.95 11.30 -16.55
C LEU A 393 -17.15 11.08 -17.84
N ARG A 394 -17.79 10.47 -18.84
CA ARG A 394 -17.26 10.37 -20.20
C ARG A 394 -17.58 11.61 -21.02
N ARG A 395 -16.59 12.16 -21.71
CA ARG A 395 -16.75 13.38 -22.51
C ARG A 395 -16.67 13.16 -24.00
N ASP A 396 -17.37 14.02 -24.73
CA ASP A 396 -17.35 14.12 -26.19
C ASP A 396 -17.02 15.56 -26.58
N ALA A 397 -16.16 15.76 -27.57
CA ALA A 397 -15.87 17.07 -28.15
C ALA A 397 -15.89 17.03 -29.68
N THR A 398 -16.33 18.11 -30.32
CA THR A 398 -16.18 18.29 -31.78
C THR A 398 -14.94 19.12 -32.02
N ILE A 399 -13.94 18.57 -32.70
CA ILE A 399 -12.64 19.19 -32.88
C ILE A 399 -12.64 20.08 -34.13
N ALA A 400 -12.22 21.33 -33.96
CA ALA A 400 -12.23 22.31 -35.03
C ALA A 400 -11.14 22.01 -36.07
N LYS A 401 -11.52 22.02 -37.35
CA LYS A 401 -10.57 22.00 -38.46
C LYS A 401 -10.07 23.41 -38.76
N LEU A 402 -8.76 23.60 -38.68
CA LEU A 402 -8.09 24.85 -39.03
C LEU A 402 -7.81 24.90 -40.53
N SER A 403 -7.76 26.13 -41.06
CA SER A 403 -7.16 26.36 -42.36
C SER A 403 -5.64 26.41 -42.22
N ARG A 404 -4.91 26.06 -43.27
CA ARG A 404 -3.43 26.15 -43.31
C ARG A 404 -2.87 27.54 -42.99
N ALA A 405 -3.65 28.60 -43.17
CA ALA A 405 -3.24 29.96 -42.81
C ALA A 405 -3.23 30.22 -41.29
N LEU A 406 -3.84 29.32 -40.51
CA LEU A 406 -3.96 29.36 -39.06
C LEU A 406 -3.20 28.19 -38.41
N THR A 407 -2.18 27.63 -39.06
CA THR A 407 -1.31 26.65 -38.42
C THR A 407 -0.56 27.32 -37.26
N PRO A 408 -0.69 26.85 -36.01
CA PRO A 408 -0.04 27.47 -34.86
C PRO A 408 1.48 27.27 -34.89
N VAL A 409 2.20 28.18 -34.25
CA VAL A 409 3.64 28.03 -33.98
C VAL A 409 3.78 27.32 -32.64
N ILE A 410 4.51 26.22 -32.61
CA ILE A 410 4.70 25.45 -31.37
C ILE A 410 5.86 26.05 -30.57
N ASP A 411 5.54 26.98 -29.68
CA ASP A 411 6.52 27.68 -28.82
C ASP A 411 6.12 27.73 -27.33
N GLY A 412 4.92 27.26 -27.00
CA GLY A 412 4.38 27.18 -25.65
C GLY A 412 3.70 28.47 -25.18
N ALA A 413 3.78 29.57 -25.93
CA ALA A 413 3.20 30.85 -25.51
C ALA A 413 1.67 30.83 -25.51
N ARG A 414 1.04 30.03 -26.39
CA ARG A 414 -0.41 29.93 -26.57
C ARG A 414 -1.05 31.29 -26.91
N ASP A 415 -0.37 32.11 -27.69
CA ASP A 415 -0.84 33.44 -28.12
C ASP A 415 -1.17 33.54 -29.63
N ASP A 416 -0.99 32.44 -30.38
CA ASP A 416 -1.41 32.34 -31.77
C ASP A 416 -2.91 32.54 -31.98
N GLU A 417 -3.26 33.15 -33.11
CA GLU A 417 -4.65 33.34 -33.55
C GLU A 417 -5.40 32.01 -33.71
N ALA A 418 -4.69 30.93 -34.06
CA ALA A 418 -5.22 29.57 -34.19
C ALA A 418 -6.03 29.12 -32.96
N TRP A 419 -5.55 29.44 -31.76
CA TRP A 419 -6.17 29.01 -30.51
C TRP A 419 -7.53 29.66 -30.23
N GLN A 420 -7.84 30.78 -30.89
CA GLN A 420 -9.18 31.39 -30.81
C GLN A 420 -10.24 30.62 -31.62
N TYR A 421 -9.79 29.79 -32.58
CA TYR A 421 -10.64 28.97 -33.45
C TYR A 421 -10.60 27.49 -33.09
N ALA A 422 -9.67 27.08 -32.23
CA ALA A 422 -9.58 25.73 -31.70
C ALA A 422 -10.79 25.41 -30.79
N THR A 423 -11.09 24.12 -30.65
CA THR A 423 -12.10 23.67 -29.69
C THR A 423 -11.50 23.75 -28.28
N GLU A 424 -12.03 24.64 -27.45
CA GLU A 424 -11.79 24.61 -25.99
C GLU A 424 -12.55 23.41 -25.40
N LEU A 425 -11.81 22.50 -24.75
CA LEU A 425 -12.38 21.39 -24.02
C LEU A 425 -12.85 21.84 -22.63
N GLU A 426 -13.80 21.12 -22.05
CA GLU A 426 -14.25 21.39 -20.69
C GLU A 426 -13.11 21.22 -19.66
N PRO A 427 -13.13 21.97 -18.53
CA PRO A 427 -12.09 21.87 -17.50
C PRO A 427 -11.91 20.46 -16.97
N PHE A 428 -10.69 20.09 -16.64
CA PHE A 428 -10.38 18.73 -16.16
C PHE A 428 -11.10 18.43 -14.84
N VAL A 429 -11.39 17.15 -14.62
CA VAL A 429 -11.98 16.60 -13.40
C VAL A 429 -11.04 15.62 -12.75
N ALA A 430 -11.17 15.44 -11.44
CA ALA A 430 -10.41 14.44 -10.70
C ALA A 430 -10.80 13.02 -11.13
N THR A 431 -9.93 12.07 -10.83
CA THR A 431 -10.25 10.64 -10.90
C THR A 431 -11.51 10.32 -10.09
N PHE A 432 -12.32 9.35 -10.56
CA PHE A 432 -13.58 8.95 -9.92
C PHE A 432 -13.42 8.61 -8.43
N SER A 433 -12.27 8.04 -8.03
CA SER A 433 -12.01 7.64 -6.65
C SER A 433 -11.78 8.81 -5.65
N VAL A 434 -11.75 10.06 -6.10
CA VAL A 434 -11.44 11.22 -5.25
C VAL A 434 -12.70 12.08 -5.04
N GLU A 435 -13.23 12.08 -3.81
CA GLU A 435 -14.46 12.83 -3.49
C GLU A 435 -14.25 14.34 -3.30
N ARG A 436 -13.07 14.77 -2.82
CA ARG A 436 -12.78 16.18 -2.50
C ARG A 436 -11.42 16.61 -3.05
N PRO A 437 -11.30 16.79 -4.36
CA PRO A 437 -10.02 17.07 -4.98
C PRO A 437 -9.64 18.55 -4.82
N ASP A 438 -8.36 18.81 -4.53
CA ASP A 438 -7.76 20.15 -4.60
C ASP A 438 -7.23 20.38 -6.02
N LEU A 439 -8.15 20.66 -6.96
CA LEU A 439 -7.81 20.79 -8.38
C LEU A 439 -7.30 22.19 -8.72
N ALA A 440 -6.18 22.23 -9.43
CA ALA A 440 -5.81 23.42 -10.18
C ALA A 440 -6.47 23.41 -11.57
N THR A 441 -7.06 24.54 -11.98
CA THR A 441 -7.76 24.61 -13.27
C THR A 441 -6.83 24.26 -14.44
N THR A 442 -7.25 23.29 -15.24
CA THR A 442 -6.54 22.87 -16.45
C THR A 442 -7.50 22.91 -17.63
N LEU A 443 -7.11 23.61 -18.70
CA LEU A 443 -7.90 23.81 -19.91
C LEU A 443 -7.08 23.39 -21.13
N ALA A 444 -7.69 22.61 -22.02
CA ALA A 444 -7.07 22.18 -23.27
C ALA A 444 -7.80 22.80 -24.46
N HIS A 445 -7.05 23.14 -25.50
CA HIS A 445 -7.54 23.57 -26.80
C HIS A 445 -7.04 22.58 -27.83
N VAL A 446 -7.94 22.07 -28.66
CA VAL A 446 -7.62 21.04 -29.63
C VAL A 446 -8.15 21.46 -31.00
N ALA A 447 -7.31 21.31 -32.01
CA ALA A 447 -7.66 21.58 -33.39
C ALA A 447 -6.88 20.65 -34.33
N TYR A 448 -7.25 20.62 -35.60
CA TYR A 448 -6.51 19.82 -36.59
C TYR A 448 -6.51 20.46 -37.97
N ASP A 449 -5.58 20.05 -38.82
CA ASP A 449 -5.66 20.27 -40.26
C ASP A 449 -5.37 18.97 -41.02
N ASP A 450 -5.09 19.07 -42.33
CA ASP A 450 -4.77 17.93 -43.18
C ASP A 450 -3.40 17.28 -42.86
N GLU A 451 -2.52 17.96 -42.11
CA GLU A 451 -1.15 17.53 -41.82
C GLU A 451 -1.01 17.04 -40.37
N ALA A 452 -1.61 17.72 -39.39
CA ALA A 452 -1.40 17.44 -37.97
C ALA A 452 -2.62 17.66 -37.06
N LEU A 453 -2.55 17.04 -35.89
CA LEU A 453 -3.33 17.37 -34.71
C LEU A 453 -2.56 18.41 -33.87
N TYR A 454 -3.24 19.44 -33.39
CA TYR A 454 -2.69 20.48 -32.55
C TYR A 454 -3.37 20.48 -31.18
N VAL A 455 -2.58 20.47 -30.12
CA VAL A 455 -3.06 20.47 -28.73
C VAL A 455 -2.32 21.55 -27.95
N ALA A 456 -3.05 22.46 -27.31
CA ALA A 456 -2.51 23.40 -26.34
C ALA A 456 -3.16 23.20 -24.98
N ILE A 457 -2.38 23.15 -23.90
CA ILE A 457 -2.86 22.91 -22.55
C ILE A 457 -2.34 24.03 -21.66
N ARG A 458 -3.25 24.68 -20.93
CA ARG A 458 -2.92 25.64 -19.87
C ARG A 458 -3.18 24.96 -18.53
N CYS A 459 -2.11 24.82 -17.76
CA CYS A 459 -2.11 24.26 -16.42
C CYS A 459 -1.93 25.40 -15.43
N MET A 460 -3.01 25.87 -14.79
CA MET A 460 -2.86 26.79 -13.66
C MET A 460 -2.13 26.09 -12.52
N GLU A 461 -1.24 26.77 -11.82
CA GLU A 461 -0.47 26.17 -10.74
C GLU A 461 -0.34 27.16 -9.57
N PRO A 462 -1.16 26.99 -8.52
CA PRO A 462 -1.11 27.83 -7.33
C PRO A 462 0.19 27.70 -6.53
N GLN A 463 0.95 26.62 -6.72
CA GLN A 463 2.17 26.30 -5.97
C GLN A 463 3.37 26.11 -6.93
N MET A 464 3.63 27.11 -7.78
CA MET A 464 4.71 27.06 -8.79
C MET A 464 6.08 26.65 -8.21
N GLU A 465 6.40 27.08 -6.99
CA GLU A 465 7.66 26.77 -6.31
C GLU A 465 7.78 25.31 -5.86
N ALA A 466 6.64 24.62 -5.67
CA ALA A 466 6.58 23.23 -5.23
C ALA A 466 6.42 22.24 -6.40
N MET A 467 6.47 22.71 -7.66
CA MET A 467 6.43 21.84 -8.83
C MET A 467 7.66 20.92 -8.87
N GLU A 468 7.42 19.64 -9.12
CA GLU A 468 8.47 18.64 -9.26
C GLU A 468 8.72 18.37 -10.74
N VAL A 469 9.89 18.76 -11.26
CA VAL A 469 10.24 18.49 -12.66
C VAL A 469 11.26 17.37 -12.69
N ILE A 470 10.80 16.18 -13.07
CA ILE A 470 11.62 14.96 -13.14
C ILE A 470 11.93 14.63 -14.60
N GLY A 471 13.16 14.14 -14.84
CA GLY A 471 13.69 13.81 -16.16
C GLY A 471 14.48 14.96 -16.80
N GLY A 472 15.52 14.61 -17.55
CA GLY A 472 16.39 15.55 -18.29
C GLY A 472 16.61 15.16 -19.76
N SER A 473 16.24 13.95 -20.15
CA SER A 473 16.30 13.44 -21.53
C SER A 473 14.98 12.77 -21.91
N ARG A 474 14.73 12.67 -23.22
CA ARG A 474 13.58 11.92 -23.74
C ARG A 474 13.56 10.50 -23.16
N ASP A 475 12.36 10.04 -22.82
CA ASP A 475 12.04 8.74 -22.22
C ASP A 475 12.51 8.49 -20.78
N ASP A 476 13.01 9.53 -20.10
CA ASP A 476 13.15 9.51 -18.65
C ASP A 476 11.78 9.35 -17.97
N ASN A 477 11.77 9.01 -16.68
CA ASN A 477 10.56 8.77 -15.88
C ASN A 477 9.80 10.06 -15.51
N VAL A 478 9.45 10.87 -16.52
CA VAL A 478 8.84 12.19 -16.37
C VAL A 478 7.50 12.16 -15.63
N TRP A 479 6.77 11.03 -15.68
CA TRP A 479 5.54 10.79 -14.93
C TRP A 479 5.76 10.68 -13.41
N MET A 480 6.99 10.74 -12.91
CA MET A 480 7.25 10.89 -11.47
C MET A 480 7.17 12.36 -11.01
N GLY A 481 7.15 13.31 -11.95
CA GLY A 481 7.01 14.75 -11.71
C GLY A 481 5.64 15.30 -12.10
N ASP A 482 5.53 16.62 -12.18
CA ASP A 482 4.44 17.32 -12.86
C ASP A 482 4.49 17.02 -14.36
N SER A 483 3.35 16.65 -14.94
CA SER A 483 3.26 16.29 -16.36
C SER A 483 1.85 16.50 -16.91
N VAL A 484 1.77 16.58 -18.24
CA VAL A 484 0.53 16.34 -18.99
C VAL A 484 0.67 15.13 -19.87
N ASP A 485 -0.42 14.39 -20.02
CA ASP A 485 -0.47 13.16 -20.78
C ASP A 485 -1.52 13.30 -21.89
N LEU A 486 -1.19 12.88 -23.11
CA LEU A 486 -2.10 12.80 -24.25
C LEU A 486 -2.25 11.34 -24.68
N PHE A 487 -3.50 10.89 -24.75
CA PHE A 487 -3.87 9.55 -25.21
C PHE A 487 -4.69 9.64 -26.49
N LEU A 488 -4.36 8.84 -27.49
CA LEU A 488 -5.08 8.77 -28.77
C LEU A 488 -5.29 7.33 -29.21
N GLN A 489 -6.53 6.99 -29.58
CA GLN A 489 -6.92 5.65 -29.99
C GLN A 489 -7.95 5.74 -31.13
N ARG A 490 -7.77 4.94 -32.19
CA ARG A 490 -8.74 4.88 -33.31
C ARG A 490 -10.05 4.21 -32.91
N GLU A 491 -9.96 3.05 -32.27
CA GLU A 491 -11.11 2.21 -31.93
C GLU A 491 -10.94 1.60 -30.54
N GLN A 492 -12.04 1.43 -29.81
CA GLN A 492 -12.02 0.83 -28.47
C GLN A 492 -11.39 -0.57 -28.50
N GLY A 493 -10.47 -0.82 -27.57
CA GLY A 493 -9.75 -2.09 -27.47
C GLY A 493 -8.60 -2.25 -28.47
N GLY A 494 -8.39 -1.28 -29.36
CA GLY A 494 -7.25 -1.26 -30.28
C GLY A 494 -6.00 -0.61 -29.69
N ARG A 495 -4.94 -0.57 -30.50
CA ARG A 495 -3.70 0.17 -30.22
C ARG A 495 -3.99 1.63 -29.83
N PHE A 496 -3.30 2.13 -28.81
CA PHE A 496 -3.33 3.56 -28.47
C PHE A 496 -1.92 4.15 -28.30
N TYR A 497 -1.82 5.44 -28.55
CA TYR A 497 -0.60 6.23 -28.43
C TYR A 497 -0.65 7.05 -27.15
N HIS A 498 0.47 7.09 -26.41
CA HIS A 498 0.60 7.79 -25.15
C HIS A 498 1.83 8.70 -25.22
N ILE A 499 1.61 10.00 -25.00
CA ILE A 499 2.66 11.02 -24.97
C ILE A 499 2.57 11.72 -23.62
N ILE A 500 3.72 11.92 -22.97
CA ILE A 500 3.84 12.67 -21.72
C ILE A 500 4.82 13.82 -21.95
N VAL A 501 4.43 15.03 -21.54
CA VAL A 501 5.30 16.21 -21.60
C VAL A 501 5.37 16.84 -20.21
N ASN A 502 6.59 17.00 -19.70
CA ASN A 502 6.81 17.70 -18.43
C ASN A 502 7.01 19.22 -18.65
N PRO A 503 6.98 20.05 -17.59
CA PRO A 503 7.18 21.49 -17.69
C PRO A 503 8.55 21.94 -18.22
N ALA A 504 9.53 21.05 -18.38
CA ALA A 504 10.83 21.33 -19.00
C ALA A 504 10.88 20.91 -20.48
N ASN A 505 9.73 20.58 -21.07
CA ASN A 505 9.60 20.04 -22.42
C ASN A 505 10.37 18.73 -22.63
N VAL A 506 10.56 17.95 -21.56
CA VAL A 506 11.05 16.57 -21.67
C VAL A 506 9.86 15.69 -22.00
N ILE A 507 10.06 14.83 -23.00
CA ILE A 507 9.04 13.99 -23.59
C ILE A 507 9.27 12.55 -23.16
N TRP A 508 8.18 11.82 -22.90
CA TRP A 508 8.17 10.37 -22.94
C TRP A 508 7.04 9.92 -23.85
N ASP A 509 7.26 8.91 -24.68
CA ASP A 509 6.19 8.36 -25.49
C ASP A 509 6.24 6.84 -25.68
N ALA A 510 5.06 6.27 -25.92
CA ALA A 510 4.89 4.85 -26.12
C ALA A 510 3.65 4.51 -26.94
N VAL A 511 3.66 3.28 -27.48
CA VAL A 511 2.50 2.65 -28.10
C VAL A 511 2.06 1.48 -27.25
N HIS A 512 0.77 1.39 -26.95
CA HIS A 512 0.22 0.29 -26.17
C HIS A 512 -0.56 -0.69 -27.05
N GLU A 513 -0.19 -1.97 -26.98
CA GLU A 513 -0.91 -3.11 -27.55
C GLU A 513 -1.14 -4.17 -26.46
N GLY A 514 -2.14 -3.93 -25.60
CA GLY A 514 -2.39 -4.76 -24.41
C GLY A 514 -1.75 -4.18 -23.15
N GLU A 515 -1.34 -5.03 -22.19
CA GLU A 515 -0.83 -4.60 -20.88
C GLU A 515 0.59 -4.00 -20.92
N ALA A 516 1.39 -4.32 -21.93
CA ALA A 516 2.74 -3.78 -22.09
C ALA A 516 2.79 -2.68 -23.18
N GLY A 517 3.39 -1.54 -22.86
CA GLY A 517 3.68 -0.47 -23.82
C GLY A 517 5.04 -0.67 -24.51
N ASP A 518 5.07 -0.51 -25.84
CA ASP A 518 6.29 -0.37 -26.63
C ASP A 518 6.84 1.05 -26.49
N ARG A 519 7.90 1.18 -25.68
CA ARG A 519 8.65 2.42 -25.43
C ARG A 519 9.68 2.75 -26.50
N SER A 520 9.76 1.98 -27.59
CA SER A 520 10.69 2.26 -28.71
C SER A 520 10.05 3.13 -29.81
N TRP A 521 8.79 3.51 -29.63
CA TRP A 521 8.09 4.40 -30.55
C TRP A 521 8.55 5.84 -30.34
N ASP A 522 9.57 6.25 -31.09
CA ASP A 522 10.15 7.60 -31.05
C ASP A 522 9.88 8.42 -32.33
N PRO A 523 8.66 8.92 -32.56
CA PRO A 523 8.36 9.70 -33.75
C PRO A 523 8.88 11.15 -33.65
N ASP A 524 9.12 11.74 -34.82
CA ASP A 524 9.38 13.17 -34.96
C ASP A 524 8.06 13.97 -34.90
N TYR A 525 7.88 14.76 -33.86
CA TYR A 525 6.81 15.75 -33.71
C TYR A 525 7.31 16.95 -32.89
N GLN A 526 6.54 18.04 -32.88
CA GLN A 526 6.92 19.26 -32.15
C GLN A 526 6.17 19.36 -30.83
N SER A 527 6.89 19.70 -29.76
CA SER A 527 6.31 20.16 -28.51
C SER A 527 7.09 21.35 -27.96
N ALA A 528 6.39 22.21 -27.23
CA ALA A 528 6.99 23.31 -26.50
C ALA A 528 6.24 23.56 -25.19
N THR A 529 6.96 24.10 -24.21
CA THR A 529 6.39 24.47 -22.92
C THR A 529 6.80 25.87 -22.52
N TYR A 530 5.91 26.59 -21.85
CA TYR A 530 6.19 27.91 -21.28
C TYR A 530 5.77 27.93 -19.82
N ARG A 531 6.59 28.51 -18.93
CA ARG A 531 6.23 28.72 -17.52
C ARG A 531 6.03 30.21 -17.26
N GLY A 532 4.84 30.56 -16.80
CA GLY A 532 4.52 31.89 -16.28
C GLY A 532 4.53 31.92 -14.76
N ASP A 533 4.05 33.01 -14.18
CA ASP A 533 4.07 33.22 -12.72
C ASP A 533 3.04 32.37 -11.96
N GLU A 534 1.92 32.00 -12.59
CA GLU A 534 0.79 31.28 -11.96
C GLU A 534 0.34 30.07 -12.80
N PHE A 535 1.07 29.75 -13.88
CA PHE A 535 0.69 28.69 -14.81
C PHE A 535 1.90 28.16 -15.57
N TRP A 536 1.70 27.02 -16.22
CA TRP A 536 2.54 26.57 -17.31
C TRP A 536 1.68 26.08 -18.48
N ASN A 537 2.25 26.14 -19.67
CA ASN A 537 1.63 25.74 -20.92
C ASN A 537 2.37 24.57 -21.55
N VAL A 538 1.64 23.80 -22.33
CA VAL A 538 2.18 22.83 -23.29
C VAL A 538 1.51 23.06 -24.64
N GLU A 539 2.28 23.04 -25.72
CA GLU A 539 1.79 22.96 -27.08
C GLU A 539 2.40 21.75 -27.78
N ILE A 540 1.60 21.05 -28.58
CA ILE A 540 2.00 19.86 -29.34
C ILE A 540 1.43 19.98 -30.75
N ALA A 541 2.27 19.80 -31.77
CA ALA A 541 1.84 19.48 -33.12
C ALA A 541 2.25 18.05 -33.45
N LEU A 542 1.27 17.17 -33.57
CA LEU A 542 1.44 15.74 -33.83
C LEU A 542 0.99 15.43 -35.26
N PRO A 543 1.92 15.24 -36.22
CA PRO A 543 1.55 14.89 -37.59
C PRO A 543 0.81 13.56 -37.63
N TRP A 544 -0.28 13.44 -38.39
CA TRP A 544 -1.08 12.21 -38.44
C TRP A 544 -0.26 10.98 -38.85
N ALA A 545 0.73 11.19 -39.73
CA ALA A 545 1.62 10.16 -40.24
C ALA A 545 2.52 9.52 -39.17
N THR A 546 2.80 10.18 -38.03
CA THR A 546 3.61 9.60 -36.93
C THR A 546 2.92 8.39 -36.29
N MET A 547 1.58 8.41 -36.28
CA MET A 547 0.72 7.32 -35.83
C MET A 547 0.37 6.35 -36.98
N GLY A 548 0.92 6.57 -38.18
CA GLY A 548 0.53 5.86 -39.39
C GLY A 548 -0.91 6.14 -39.82
N TRP A 549 -1.46 7.29 -39.44
CA TRP A 549 -2.85 7.67 -39.72
C TRP A 549 -2.94 8.73 -40.82
N GLU A 550 -4.05 8.74 -41.53
CA GLU A 550 -4.48 9.87 -42.35
C GLU A 550 -5.30 10.85 -41.49
N ALA A 551 -5.32 12.12 -41.89
CA ALA A 551 -6.13 13.14 -41.24
C ALA A 551 -7.62 12.73 -41.22
N PRO A 552 -8.32 12.88 -40.09
CA PRO A 552 -9.75 12.60 -40.02
C PRO A 552 -10.56 13.43 -41.02
N THR A 553 -11.61 12.80 -41.56
CA THR A 553 -12.61 13.43 -42.39
C THR A 553 -13.89 13.68 -41.61
N ARG A 554 -14.79 14.51 -42.14
CA ARG A 554 -16.01 14.90 -41.45
C ARG A 554 -16.84 13.66 -41.07
N GLY A 555 -17.12 13.52 -39.78
CA GLY A 555 -17.88 12.40 -39.21
C GLY A 555 -17.01 11.27 -38.67
N ASP A 556 -15.70 11.31 -38.90
CA ASP A 556 -14.76 10.40 -38.23
C ASP A 556 -14.71 10.71 -36.74
N THR A 557 -14.41 9.67 -35.97
CA THR A 557 -14.21 9.77 -34.53
C THR A 557 -12.89 9.16 -34.12
N LEU A 558 -12.28 9.74 -33.08
CA LEU A 558 -11.18 9.15 -32.35
C LEU A 558 -11.55 9.09 -30.87
N ARG A 559 -10.96 8.15 -30.16
CA ARG A 559 -10.99 8.14 -28.69
C ARG A 559 -9.75 8.85 -28.18
N ALA A 560 -9.93 9.71 -27.19
CA ALA A 560 -8.84 10.51 -26.66
C ALA A 560 -9.02 10.81 -25.17
N ASN A 561 -7.91 11.08 -24.50
CA ASN A 561 -7.92 11.74 -23.21
C ASN A 561 -6.72 12.67 -23.08
N ILE A 562 -6.89 13.69 -22.26
CA ILE A 562 -5.77 14.53 -21.83
C ILE A 562 -5.80 14.55 -20.31
N CYS A 563 -4.67 14.25 -19.70
CA CYS A 563 -4.54 14.16 -18.25
C CYS A 563 -3.45 15.11 -17.75
N ARG A 564 -3.48 15.41 -16.46
CA ARG A 564 -2.46 16.20 -15.76
C ARG A 564 -2.14 15.54 -14.43
N GLN A 565 -0.85 15.30 -14.21
CA GLN A 565 -0.32 15.02 -12.88
C GLN A 565 0.26 16.29 -12.27
N ARG A 566 -0.14 16.58 -11.03
CA ARG A 566 0.39 17.70 -10.26
C ARG A 566 0.94 17.19 -8.92
N ARG A 567 2.25 17.32 -8.73
CA ARG A 567 2.95 16.71 -7.57
C ARG A 567 2.84 17.53 -6.30
N ALA A 568 2.72 18.86 -6.43
CA ALA A 568 2.58 19.76 -5.30
C ALA A 568 1.47 19.36 -4.30
N VAL A 569 0.39 18.69 -4.76
CA VAL A 569 -0.69 18.17 -3.91
C VAL A 569 -1.14 16.74 -4.24
N SER A 570 -0.33 15.95 -4.94
CA SER A 570 -0.71 14.61 -5.41
C SER A 570 -2.07 14.56 -6.15
N GLU A 571 -2.27 15.49 -7.09
CA GLU A 571 -3.46 15.58 -7.93
C GLU A 571 -3.28 14.77 -9.23
N LEU A 572 -4.29 13.97 -9.56
CA LEU A 572 -4.49 13.36 -10.88
C LEU A 572 -5.82 13.87 -11.46
N SER A 573 -5.77 14.57 -12.59
CA SER A 573 -6.96 15.11 -13.25
C SER A 573 -6.95 14.83 -14.76
N SER A 574 -8.13 14.82 -15.38
CA SER A 574 -8.32 14.41 -16.78
C SER A 574 -9.51 15.11 -17.44
N TRP A 575 -9.49 15.25 -18.76
CA TRP A 575 -10.62 15.77 -19.52
C TRP A 575 -11.81 14.80 -19.47
N SER A 576 -11.63 13.55 -19.90
CA SER A 576 -12.61 12.47 -19.69
C SER A 576 -12.21 11.72 -18.43
N GLN A 577 -13.13 11.54 -17.50
CA GLN A 577 -12.81 11.03 -16.16
C GLN A 577 -12.26 9.60 -16.22
N VAL A 578 -11.15 9.37 -15.52
CA VAL A 578 -10.59 8.04 -15.26
C VAL A 578 -10.95 7.56 -13.85
N VAL A 579 -10.86 6.27 -13.58
CA VAL A 579 -11.26 5.67 -12.30
C VAL A 579 -10.16 5.85 -11.25
N THR A 580 -8.95 5.41 -11.57
CA THR A 580 -7.80 5.30 -10.64
C THR A 580 -6.52 5.92 -11.18
N GLY A 581 -6.27 5.82 -12.48
CA GLY A 581 -5.03 6.29 -13.12
C GLY A 581 -5.23 6.61 -14.60
N PHE A 582 -4.21 7.14 -15.26
CA PHE A 582 -4.38 7.67 -16.62
C PHE A 582 -4.44 6.61 -17.73
N VAL A 583 -3.74 5.48 -17.55
CA VAL A 583 -3.67 4.40 -18.55
C VAL A 583 -4.91 3.50 -18.47
N GLU A 584 -6.06 4.10 -18.77
CA GLU A 584 -7.37 3.45 -18.75
C GLU A 584 -8.07 3.68 -20.09
N PRO A 585 -7.74 2.90 -21.14
CA PRO A 585 -8.33 3.10 -22.47
C PRO A 585 -9.85 2.96 -22.45
N GLY A 586 -10.44 2.22 -21.50
CA GLY A 586 -11.90 2.20 -21.31
C GLY A 586 -12.51 3.57 -20.99
N SER A 587 -11.76 4.45 -20.35
CA SER A 587 -12.18 5.76 -19.85
C SER A 587 -11.98 6.92 -20.85
N PHE A 588 -11.33 6.66 -22.01
CA PHE A 588 -11.13 7.68 -23.04
C PHE A 588 -12.45 8.22 -23.57
N GLY A 589 -12.53 9.55 -23.68
CA GLY A 589 -13.63 10.26 -24.31
C GLY A 589 -13.59 10.16 -25.83
N THR A 590 -14.46 10.90 -26.50
CA THR A 590 -14.59 10.86 -27.97
C THR A 590 -14.37 12.24 -28.60
N TRP A 591 -13.47 12.31 -29.56
CA TRP A 591 -13.28 13.46 -30.44
C TRP A 591 -13.93 13.21 -31.79
N LYS A 592 -14.78 14.14 -32.25
CA LYS A 592 -15.54 14.08 -33.50
C LYS A 592 -14.99 15.14 -34.47
N PHE A 593 -14.72 14.76 -35.71
CA PHE A 593 -13.99 15.59 -36.68
C PHE A 593 -14.86 16.11 -37.84
#